data_AF-A0A8U0A5I1-F1
#
_entry.id   AF-A0A8U0A5I1-F1
#
_cell.length_a   1.000
_cell.length_b   1.000
_cell.length_c   1.000
_cell.angle_alpha   90.00
_cell.angle_beta   90.00
_cell.angle_gamma   90.00
#
_symmetry.space_group_name_H-M   'P 1'
#
loop_
_entity.id
_entity.type
_entity.pdbx_description
1 polymer ?
#
loop_
_entity_poly.entity_id
_entity_poly.type
_entity_poly.pdbx_seq_one_letter_code
_entity_poly.pdbx_strand_id
1 'polypeptide(L)' 'MSSTQDVGQEPASLLQTVINSIDDSVLLKVAIAGVLLFVSGWLLDVGANEGVWAAIFGAWGSGLVLVGLSCYGVIWWRR' A
#
# COMPACT_ATOMS: atom_id res chain seq x y z
N MET A 1 -28.27 -25.12 24.84
CA MET A 1 -27.10 -24.23 25.08
C MET A 1 -26.06 -24.58 24.03
N SER A 2 -26.10 -23.88 22.90
CA SER A 2 -25.19 -24.05 21.76
C SER A 2 -24.97 -22.67 21.18
N SER A 3 -23.71 -22.22 21.15
CA SER A 3 -23.11 -21.46 20.05
C SER A 3 -21.74 -20.95 20.50
N THR A 4 -20.76 -21.85 20.52
CA THR A 4 -19.35 -21.49 20.34
C THR A 4 -19.01 -21.81 18.90
N GLN A 5 -19.62 -21.08 17.96
CA GLN A 5 -19.28 -21.14 16.54
C GLN A 5 -19.32 -19.72 15.99
N ASP A 6 -18.27 -18.94 16.23
CA ASP A 6 -17.85 -17.92 15.27
C ASP A 6 -16.38 -17.50 15.49
N VAL A 7 -15.46 -18.42 15.21
CA VAL A 7 -14.01 -18.12 15.22
C VAL A 7 -13.36 -18.50 13.88
N GLY A 8 -14.17 -18.76 12.84
CA GLY A 8 -13.71 -19.28 11.54
C GLY A 8 -14.01 -18.39 10.33
N GLN A 9 -14.75 -17.29 10.51
CA GLN A 9 -15.13 -16.30 9.49
C GLN A 9 -14.55 -14.95 9.96
N GLU A 10 -13.69 -14.20 9.27
CA GLU A 10 -13.37 -14.16 7.85
C GLU A 10 -12.03 -13.42 7.60
N PRO A 11 -10.96 -14.09 7.12
CA PRO A 11 -9.90 -13.35 6.42
C PRO A 11 -10.41 -12.81 5.08
N ALA A 12 -11.34 -13.51 4.43
CA ALA A 12 -11.82 -13.18 3.09
C ALA A 12 -12.60 -11.85 3.03
N SER A 13 -13.49 -11.55 3.98
CA SER A 13 -14.26 -10.30 3.94
C SER A 13 -13.46 -9.08 4.36
N LEU A 14 -12.47 -9.23 5.25
CA LEU A 14 -11.53 -8.15 5.56
C LEU A 14 -10.69 -7.80 4.34
N LEU A 15 -10.14 -8.80 3.63
CA LEU A 15 -9.42 -8.57 2.39
C LEU A 15 -10.33 -7.97 1.31
N GLN A 16 -11.58 -8.43 1.19
CA GLN A 16 -12.53 -7.88 0.24
C GLN A 16 -12.88 -6.42 0.56
N THR A 17 -13.02 -6.06 1.84
CA THR A 17 -13.28 -4.69 2.29
C THR A 17 -12.09 -3.79 2.01
N VAL A 18 -10.87 -4.27 2.28
CA VAL A 18 -9.63 -3.55 1.97
C VAL A 18 -9.48 -3.36 0.46
N ILE A 19 -9.71 -4.40 -0.34
CA ILE A 19 -9.67 -4.34 -1.81
C ILE A 19 -10.70 -3.34 -2.34
N ASN A 20 -11.95 -3.40 -1.88
CA ASN A 20 -12.99 -2.45 -2.28
C ASN A 20 -12.62 -1.02 -1.89
N SER A 21 -11.99 -0.81 -0.73
CA SER A 21 -11.54 0.51 -0.28
C SER A 21 -10.35 1.04 -1.10
N ILE A 22 -9.45 0.15 -1.54
CA ILE A 22 -8.37 0.44 -2.49
C ILE A 22 -8.92 0.83 -3.85
N ASP A 23 -9.94 0.12 -4.33
CA ASP A 23 -10.45 0.35 -5.68
C ASP A 23 -11.16 1.69 -5.83
N ASP A 24 -11.85 2.13 -4.77
CA ASP A 24 -12.58 3.39 -4.74
C ASP A 24 -11.66 4.60 -4.43
N SER A 25 -10.50 4.36 -3.80
CA SER A 25 -9.60 5.44 -3.34
C SER A 25 -8.41 5.64 -4.27
N VAL A 26 -8.48 6.66 -5.13
CA VAL A 26 -7.35 7.09 -5.99
C VAL A 26 -6.07 7.36 -5.19
N LEU A 27 -6.17 7.90 -3.98
CA LEU A 27 -5.02 8.14 -3.10
C LEU A 27 -4.35 6.86 -2.62
N LEU A 28 -5.15 5.82 -2.36
CA LEU A 28 -4.62 4.53 -1.93
C LEU A 28 -3.93 3.81 -3.09
N LYS A 29 -4.45 3.97 -4.32
CA LYS A 29 -3.77 3.54 -5.55
C LYS A 29 -2.42 4.23 -5.74
N VAL A 30 -2.33 5.54 -5.47
CA VAL A 30 -1.07 6.30 -5.52
C VAL A 30 -0.07 5.79 -4.47
N ALA A 31 -0.52 5.54 -3.24
CA ALA A 31 0.33 4.97 -2.19
C ALA A 31 0.87 3.58 -2.59
N ILE A 32 0.02 2.70 -3.12
CA ILE A 32 0.42 1.36 -3.60
C ILE A 32 1.41 1.47 -4.76
N ALA A 33 1.17 2.34 -5.73
CA ALA A 33 2.11 2.59 -6.82
C ALA A 33 3.47 3.08 -6.29
N GLY A 34 3.49 3.93 -5.26
CA GLY A 34 4.69 4.33 -4.57
C GLY A 34 5.44 3.16 -3.91
N VAL A 35 4.72 2.25 -3.24
CA VAL A 35 5.31 1.04 -2.65
C VAL A 35 5.93 0.15 -3.74
N LEU A 36 5.23 -0.06 -4.84
CA LEU A 36 5.73 -0.85 -5.97
C LEU A 36 7.00 -0.23 -6.57
N LEU A 37 7.02 1.09 -6.75
CA LEU A 37 8.22 1.80 -7.23
C LEU A 37 9.38 1.68 -6.24
N PHE A 38 9.12 1.82 -4.94
CA PHE A 38 10.15 1.64 -3.93
C PHE A 38 10.73 0.22 -3.95
N VAL A 39 9.88 -0.79 -4.03
CA VAL A 39 10.30 -2.20 -4.14
C VAL A 39 11.09 -2.44 -5.42
N SER A 40 10.70 -1.84 -6.56
CA SER A 40 11.48 -1.93 -7.79
C SER A 40 12.87 -1.30 -7.65
N GLY A 41 12.99 -0.16 -6.96
CA GLY A 41 14.27 0.47 -6.68
C GLY A 41 15.17 -0.42 -5.83
N TRP A 42 14.61 -1.03 -4.77
CA TRP A 42 15.34 -1.98 -3.94
C TRP A 42 15.78 -3.23 -4.71
N LEU A 43 14.93 -3.74 -5.60
CA LEU A 43 15.27 -4.91 -6.41
C LEU A 43 16.38 -4.62 -7.43
N LEU A 44 16.41 -3.41 -8.00
CA LEU A 44 17.50 -2.95 -8.88
C LEU A 44 18.81 -2.76 -8.12
N ASP A 45 18.75 -2.30 -6.87
CA ASP A 45 19.92 -2.17 -6.01
C ASP A 45 20.53 -3.54 -5.67
N VAL A 46 19.69 -4.47 -5.21
CA VAL A 46 20.11 -5.81 -4.76
C VAL A 46 20.48 -6.73 -5.93
N GLY A 47 19.75 -6.67 -7.04
CA GLY A 47 19.88 -7.62 -8.15
C GLY A 47 20.79 -7.18 -9.29
N ALA A 48 20.82 -5.88 -9.60
CA ALA A 48 21.54 -5.34 -10.77
C ALA A 48 22.71 -4.42 -10.40
N ASN A 49 22.87 -4.06 -9.11
CA ASN A 49 23.88 -3.12 -8.63
C ASN A 49 23.80 -1.75 -9.34
N GLU A 50 22.62 -1.41 -9.86
CA GLU A 50 22.35 -0.16 -10.59
C GLU A 50 21.93 0.93 -9.60
N GLY A 51 22.87 1.38 -8.79
CA GLY A 51 22.60 2.29 -7.67
C GLY A 51 21.91 3.61 -8.07
N VAL A 52 22.15 4.13 -9.28
CA VAL A 52 21.50 5.36 -9.76
C VAL A 52 20.01 5.13 -10.02
N TRP A 53 19.66 4.06 -10.72
CA TRP A 53 18.25 3.73 -10.98
C TRP A 53 17.54 3.35 -9.70
N ALA A 54 18.17 2.57 -8.84
CA ALA A 54 17.67 2.26 -7.51
C ALA A 54 17.33 3.52 -6.69
N ALA A 55 18.22 4.52 -6.70
CA ALA A 55 18.00 5.78 -6.00
C ALA A 55 16.85 6.59 -6.60
N ILE A 56 16.73 6.66 -7.94
CA ILE A 56 15.62 7.34 -8.61
C ILE A 56 14.29 6.68 -8.22
N PHE A 57 14.18 5.35 -8.37
CA PHE A 57 12.97 4.61 -8.04
C PHE A 57 12.62 4.68 -6.54
N GLY A 58 13.63 4.61 -5.66
CA GLY A 58 13.46 4.77 -4.22
C GLY A 58 12.98 6.16 -3.81
N ALA A 59 13.55 7.22 -4.39
CA ALA A 59 13.15 8.60 -4.11
C ALA A 59 11.72 8.89 -4.59
N TRP A 60 11.38 8.50 -5.82
CA TRP A 60 10.02 8.66 -6.35
C TRP A 60 9.00 7.78 -5.62
N GLY A 61 9.36 6.53 -5.32
CA GLY A 61 8.52 5.59 -4.58
C GLY A 61 8.20 6.09 -3.17
N SER A 62 9.21 6.50 -2.40
CA SER A 62 9.01 7.07 -1.06
C SER A 62 8.19 8.36 -1.08
N GLY A 63 8.40 9.24 -2.07
CA GLY A 63 7.61 10.45 -2.26
C GLY A 63 6.12 10.14 -2.49
N LEU A 64 5.81 9.19 -3.37
CA LEU A 64 4.43 8.79 -3.66
C LEU A 64 3.76 8.10 -2.46
N VAL A 65 4.49 7.29 -1.71
CA VAL A 65 4.00 6.67 -0.47
C VAL A 65 3.65 7.75 0.55
N LEU A 66 4.56 8.69 0.80
CA LEU A 66 4.35 9.76 1.78
C LEU A 66 3.18 10.66 1.38
N VAL A 67 3.10 11.08 0.12
CA VAL A 67 2.01 11.93 -0.37
C VAL A 67 0.67 11.19 -0.32
N GLY A 68 0.62 9.94 -0.79
CA GLY A 68 -0.58 9.12 -0.77
C GLY A 68 -1.12 8.89 0.64
N LEU A 69 -0.24 8.50 1.57
CA LEU A 69 -0.61 8.31 2.98
C LEU A 69 -0.98 9.61 3.67
N SER A 70 -0.23 10.70 3.44
CA SER A 70 -0.50 12.00 4.08
C SER A 70 -1.85 12.54 3.65
N CYS A 71 -2.13 12.57 2.35
CA CYS A 71 -3.39 13.07 1.85
C CYS A 71 -4.57 12.16 2.24
N TYR A 72 -4.40 10.83 2.21
CA TYR A 72 -5.42 9.90 2.70
C TYR A 72 -5.69 10.10 4.20
N GLY A 73 -4.64 10.22 5.02
CA GLY A 73 -4.72 10.48 6.44
C GLY A 73 -5.39 11.82 6.77
N VAL A 74 -5.10 12.88 6.00
CA VAL A 74 -5.76 14.19 6.15
C VAL A 74 -7.25 14.11 5.80
N ILE A 75 -7.62 13.39 4.74
CA ILE A 75 -9.03 13.17 4.37
C ILE A 75 -9.74 12.38 5.46
N TRP A 76 -9.11 11.32 5.98
CA TRP A 76 -9.66 10.53 7.08
C TRP A 76 -9.85 11.36 8.33
N TRP A 77 -8.88 12.20 8.70
CA TRP A 77 -8.97 13.08 9.87
C TRP A 77 -10.10 14.10 9.77
N ARG A 78 -10.47 14.51 8.55
CA ARG A 78 -11.55 15.47 8.29
C ARG A 78 -12.95 14.83 8.22
N ARG A 79 -13.04 13.50 8.28
CA ARG A 79 -14.30 12.76 8.19
C ARG A 79 -14.77 12.33 9.57
#